data_AF-A0A4Y3VSN1-F1
#
_entry.id   AF-A0A4Y3VSN1-F1
#
_cell.length_a   1.000
_cell.length_b   1.000
_cell.length_c   1.000
_cell.angle_alpha   90.00
_cell.angle_beta   90.00
_cell.angle_gamma   90.00
#
_symmetry.space_group_name_H-M   'P 1'
#
loop_
_entity.id
_entity.type
_entity.pdbx_description
1 polymer ?
#
loop_
_entity_poly.entity_id
_entity_poly.type
_entity_poly.pdbx_seq_one_letter_code
_entity_poly.pdbx_strand_id
1 'polypeptide(L)'
;MSVPPPPDSGPATPFDALPSPLDAVPELRAAARWMIAAFGAVGAALIGVGPLVAVGKVHGLGDALVAGAALLLALAGVSLAIWQVSRVLEPPVTTTATLADPAVRGLRELIDAAPADFFGSAATGVDDLLRHRAVAANIQRAIAAEPDPRRRELLRHHLARARANVTRTDPYVRWLLAMTHVWQIRAALHRARRWCLLAVLLVTTGAVGFLTVTGS
;
A
#
# COMPACT_ATOMS: atom_id res chain seq x y z
N MET A 1 4.42 -38.35 -24.64
CA MET A 1 4.78 -36.96 -24.27
C MET A 1 5.11 -36.95 -22.78
N SER A 2 6.39 -36.98 -22.43
CA SER A 2 6.87 -36.87 -21.06
C SER A 2 6.91 -35.39 -20.67
N VAL A 3 6.20 -35.05 -19.59
CA VAL A 3 6.26 -33.72 -18.97
C VAL A 3 7.66 -33.55 -18.37
N PRO A 4 8.38 -32.44 -18.65
CA PRO A 4 9.67 -32.20 -18.02
C PRO A 4 9.49 -32.03 -16.51
N PRO A 5 10.43 -32.51 -15.68
CA PRO A 5 10.37 -32.31 -14.24
C PRO A 5 10.36 -30.81 -13.92
N PRO A 6 9.67 -30.38 -12.85
CA PRO A 6 9.72 -29.00 -12.41
C PRO A 6 11.18 -28.58 -12.16
N PRO A 7 11.56 -27.34 -12.46
CA PRO A 7 12.92 -26.86 -12.21
C PRO A 7 13.24 -27.04 -10.73
N ASP A 8 14.41 -27.63 -10.45
CA ASP A 8 14.92 -27.82 -9.09
C ASP A 8 14.71 -26.55 -8.28
N SER A 9 13.82 -26.63 -7.28
CA SER A 9 13.66 -25.60 -6.27
C SER A 9 15.03 -25.39 -5.64
N GLY A 10 15.56 -24.17 -5.74
CA GLY A 10 16.75 -23.77 -4.98
C GLY A 10 16.57 -24.08 -3.48
N PRO A 11 17.65 -23.98 -2.68
CA PRO A 11 17.58 -24.31 -1.26
C PRO A 11 16.36 -23.64 -0.62
N ALA A 12 15.45 -24.45 -0.08
CA ALA A 12 14.21 -24.02 0.53
C ALA A 12 14.53 -22.96 1.60
N THR A 13 14.02 -21.75 1.41
CA THR A 13 14.21 -20.67 2.35
C THR A 13 13.23 -20.85 3.51
N PRO A 14 13.55 -20.38 4.73
CA PRO A 14 12.63 -20.51 5.88
C PRO A 14 11.23 -19.92 5.62
N PHE A 15 11.13 -19.00 4.66
CA PHE A 15 9.91 -18.31 4.28
C PHE A 15 9.05 -19.06 3.28
N ASP A 16 9.57 -20.10 2.59
CA ASP A 16 8.80 -20.89 1.62
C ASP A 16 7.75 -21.78 2.30
N ALA A 17 7.90 -22.03 3.60
CA ALA A 17 6.95 -22.80 4.42
C ALA A 17 5.85 -21.93 5.07
N LEU A 18 5.97 -20.61 5.01
CA LEU A 18 5.00 -19.68 5.60
C LEU A 18 4.09 -19.10 4.50
N PRO A 19 2.80 -18.85 4.77
CA PRO A 19 1.93 -18.17 3.82
C PRO A 19 2.53 -16.81 3.45
N SER A 20 2.50 -16.48 2.17
CA SER A 20 3.14 -15.28 1.68
C SER A 20 2.40 -14.06 2.21
N PRO A 21 3.09 -13.04 2.75
CA PRO A 21 2.44 -11.79 3.13
C PRO A 21 1.62 -11.17 1.99
N LEU A 22 2.02 -11.44 0.73
CA LEU A 22 1.34 -10.94 -0.46
C LEU A 22 -0.06 -11.55 -0.67
N ASP A 23 -0.37 -12.68 -0.03
CA ASP A 23 -1.68 -13.34 -0.14
C ASP A 23 -2.80 -12.48 0.48
N ALA A 24 -2.47 -11.54 1.36
CA ALA A 24 -3.42 -10.57 1.91
C ALA A 24 -3.77 -9.43 0.92
N VAL A 25 -2.95 -9.19 -0.12
CA VAL A 25 -3.14 -8.06 -1.05
C VAL A 25 -4.44 -8.17 -1.86
N PRO A 26 -4.78 -9.33 -2.46
CA PRO A 26 -6.06 -9.51 -3.14
C PRO A 26 -7.27 -9.22 -2.25
N GLU A 27 -7.25 -9.65 -0.99
CA GLU A 27 -8.34 -9.41 -0.04
C GLU A 27 -8.50 -7.92 0.27
N LEU A 28 -7.38 -7.22 0.54
CA LEU A 28 -7.40 -5.77 0.79
C LEU A 28 -7.92 -4.99 -0.43
N ARG A 29 -7.53 -5.40 -1.65
CA ARG A 29 -8.03 -4.79 -2.89
C ARG A 29 -9.49 -5.15 -3.17
N ALA A 30 -9.93 -6.36 -2.81
CA ALA A 30 -11.33 -6.75 -2.88
C ALA A 30 -12.18 -5.87 -1.97
N ALA A 31 -11.75 -5.65 -0.72
CA ALA A 31 -12.42 -4.74 0.20
C ALA A 31 -12.50 -3.30 -0.36
N ALA A 32 -11.42 -2.78 -0.97
CA ALA A 32 -11.42 -1.48 -1.61
C ALA A 32 -12.44 -1.39 -2.76
N ARG A 33 -12.50 -2.41 -3.64
CA ARG A 33 -13.49 -2.46 -4.74
C ARG A 33 -14.93 -2.48 -4.21
N TRP A 34 -15.21 -3.26 -3.18
CA TRP A 34 -16.53 -3.31 -2.56
C TRP A 34 -16.94 -1.97 -1.92
N MET A 35 -16.01 -1.25 -1.30
CA MET A 35 -16.30 0.10 -0.79
C MET A 35 -16.64 1.06 -1.95
N ILE A 36 -15.87 1.05 -3.04
CA ILE A 36 -16.18 1.89 -4.22
C ILE A 36 -17.57 1.54 -4.77
N ALA A 37 -17.89 0.26 -4.91
CA ALA A 37 -19.20 -0.17 -5.39
C ALA A 37 -20.34 0.31 -4.47
N ALA A 38 -20.17 0.21 -3.15
CA ALA A 38 -21.15 0.69 -2.18
C ALA A 38 -21.36 2.21 -2.27
N PHE A 39 -20.30 3.00 -2.31
CA PHE A 39 -20.41 4.46 -2.47
C PHE A 39 -20.97 4.85 -3.84
N GLY A 40 -20.63 4.11 -4.89
CA GLY A 40 -21.22 4.27 -6.22
C GLY A 40 -22.73 4.03 -6.21
N ALA A 41 -23.19 3.00 -5.51
CA ALA A 41 -24.63 2.72 -5.34
C ALA A 41 -25.35 3.85 -4.58
N VAL A 42 -24.73 4.39 -3.51
CA VAL A 42 -25.28 5.55 -2.79
C VAL A 42 -25.36 6.78 -3.69
N GLY A 43 -24.31 7.06 -4.47
CA GLY A 43 -24.31 8.16 -5.44
C GLY A 43 -25.41 8.01 -6.50
N ALA A 44 -25.56 6.81 -7.05
CA ALA A 44 -26.62 6.51 -8.02
C ALA A 44 -28.02 6.71 -7.42
N ALA A 45 -28.24 6.27 -6.17
CA ALA A 45 -29.50 6.46 -5.46
C ALA A 45 -29.81 7.96 -5.24
N LEU A 46 -28.82 8.77 -4.87
CA LEU A 46 -28.99 10.22 -4.68
C LEU A 46 -29.39 10.92 -5.99
N ILE A 47 -28.77 10.56 -7.11
CA ILE A 47 -29.07 11.12 -8.44
C ILE A 47 -30.44 10.64 -8.93
N GLY A 48 -30.79 9.38 -8.69
CA GLY A 48 -32.04 8.79 -9.15
C GLY A 48 -33.26 9.27 -8.37
N VAL A 49 -33.17 9.36 -7.04
CA VAL A 49 -34.33 9.63 -6.16
C VAL A 49 -34.49 11.11 -5.86
N GLY A 50 -33.40 11.85 -5.65
CA GLY A 50 -33.47 13.24 -5.18
C GLY A 50 -34.28 14.17 -6.10
N PRO A 51 -33.88 14.33 -7.38
CA PRO A 51 -34.57 15.20 -8.31
C PRO A 51 -36.05 14.85 -8.50
N LEU A 52 -36.39 13.56 -8.57
CA LEU A 52 -37.78 13.11 -8.78
C LEU A 52 -38.71 13.52 -7.64
N VAL A 53 -38.23 13.57 -6.39
CA VAL A 53 -39.03 13.95 -5.23
C VAL A 53 -39.20 15.47 -5.12
N ALA A 54 -38.28 16.25 -5.67
CA ALA A 54 -38.28 17.72 -5.54
C ALA A 54 -39.16 18.46 -6.56
N VAL A 55 -39.45 17.85 -7.72
CA VAL A 55 -40.14 18.52 -8.86
C VAL A 55 -41.53 19.09 -8.51
N GLY A 56 -42.16 18.63 -7.42
CA GLY A 56 -43.47 19.13 -6.98
C GLY A 56 -43.49 19.91 -5.67
N LYS A 57 -42.36 20.10 -4.98
CA LYS A 57 -42.34 20.61 -3.59
C LYS A 57 -41.52 21.88 -3.36
N VAL A 58 -40.70 22.27 -4.33
CA VAL A 58 -39.80 23.41 -4.18
C VAL A 58 -40.52 24.70 -4.56
N HIS A 59 -40.91 25.49 -3.56
CA HIS A 59 -41.68 26.74 -3.75
C HIS A 59 -40.74 27.95 -3.78
N GLY A 60 -39.95 28.08 -4.85
CA GLY A 60 -39.15 29.28 -5.12
C GLY A 60 -37.65 29.03 -5.33
N LEU A 61 -36.96 30.06 -5.81
CA LEU A 61 -35.54 29.98 -6.15
C LEU A 61 -34.63 29.73 -4.94
N GLY A 62 -35.00 30.24 -3.75
CA GLY A 62 -34.23 30.05 -2.53
C GLY A 62 -34.14 28.59 -2.11
N ASP A 63 -35.29 27.92 -2.01
CA ASP A 63 -35.37 26.51 -1.63
C ASP A 63 -34.71 25.61 -2.68
N ALA A 64 -34.83 25.95 -3.97
CA ALA A 64 -34.14 25.25 -5.05
C ALA A 64 -32.61 25.31 -4.91
N LEU A 65 -32.07 26.49 -4.56
CA LEU A 65 -30.64 26.67 -4.36
C LEU A 65 -30.14 25.90 -3.12
N VAL A 66 -30.89 25.93 -2.01
CA VAL A 66 -30.51 25.19 -0.80
C VAL A 66 -30.58 23.68 -1.03
N ALA A 67 -31.65 23.18 -1.65
CA ALA A 67 -31.77 21.76 -2.01
C ALA A 67 -30.64 21.34 -2.97
N GLY A 68 -30.35 22.15 -3.99
CA GLY A 68 -29.22 21.92 -4.90
C GLY A 68 -27.88 21.87 -4.18
N ALA A 69 -27.59 22.82 -3.29
CA ALA A 69 -26.37 22.85 -2.50
C ALA A 69 -26.24 21.63 -1.57
N ALA A 70 -27.34 21.20 -0.94
CA ALA A 70 -27.37 20.02 -0.09
C ALA A 70 -27.12 18.72 -0.87
N LEU A 71 -27.69 18.60 -2.08
CA LEU A 71 -27.44 17.48 -2.98
C LEU A 71 -25.97 17.46 -3.45
N LEU A 72 -25.42 18.62 -3.84
CA LEU A 72 -24.02 18.75 -4.22
C LEU A 72 -23.08 18.36 -3.07
N LEU A 73 -23.40 18.73 -1.84
CA LEU A 73 -22.62 18.34 -0.66
C LEU A 73 -22.61 16.82 -0.48
N ALA A 74 -23.76 16.17 -0.66
CA ALA A 74 -23.84 14.71 -0.58
C ALA A 74 -23.02 14.02 -1.70
N LEU A 75 -23.12 14.50 -2.94
CA LEU A 75 -22.34 13.99 -4.07
C LEU A 75 -20.83 14.24 -3.91
N ALA A 76 -20.43 15.35 -3.30
CA ALA A 76 -19.04 15.62 -2.97
C ALA A 76 -18.50 14.62 -1.95
N GLY A 77 -19.31 14.26 -0.94
CA GLY A 77 -18.98 13.19 0.00
C GLY A 77 -18.72 11.85 -0.70
N VAL A 78 -19.64 11.43 -1.59
CA VAL A 78 -19.49 10.20 -2.37
C VAL A 78 -18.22 10.23 -3.24
N SER A 79 -18.01 11.31 -3.99
CA SER A 79 -16.84 11.49 -4.85
C SER A 79 -15.53 11.44 -4.07
N LEU A 80 -15.49 12.09 -2.90
CA LEU A 80 -14.33 12.08 -2.00
C LEU A 80 -14.04 10.67 -1.49
N ALA A 81 -15.06 9.90 -1.10
CA ALA A 81 -14.88 8.51 -0.67
C ALA A 81 -14.29 7.65 -1.80
N ILE A 82 -14.87 7.72 -3.00
CA ILE A 82 -14.41 6.95 -4.16
C ILE A 82 -12.96 7.30 -4.48
N TRP A 83 -12.61 8.59 -4.51
CA TRP A 83 -11.25 9.05 -4.80
C TRP A 83 -10.22 8.59 -3.76
N GLN A 84 -10.58 8.61 -2.47
CA GLN A 84 -9.66 8.14 -1.43
C GLN A 84 -9.48 6.62 -1.45
N VAL A 85 -10.51 5.87 -1.81
CA VAL A 85 -10.42 4.41 -1.93
C VAL A 85 -9.71 4.00 -3.24
N SER A 86 -9.86 4.74 -4.34
CA SER A 86 -9.19 4.43 -5.61
C SER A 86 -7.67 4.47 -5.49
N ARG A 87 -7.14 5.36 -4.63
CA ARG A 87 -5.70 5.42 -4.30
C ARG A 87 -5.15 4.13 -3.68
N VAL A 88 -6.00 3.28 -3.09
CA VAL A 88 -5.58 1.97 -2.56
C VAL A 88 -5.35 0.95 -3.69
N LEU A 89 -5.95 1.18 -4.86
CA LEU A 89 -5.80 0.32 -6.02
C LEU A 89 -4.54 0.64 -6.84
N GLU A 90 -3.96 1.83 -6.66
CA GLU A 90 -2.70 2.22 -7.29
C GLU A 90 -1.55 1.39 -6.68
N PRO A 91 -0.82 0.59 -7.48
CA PRO A 91 0.22 -0.28 -6.96
C PRO A 91 1.42 0.57 -6.50
N PRO A 92 1.79 0.55 -5.20
CA PRO A 92 2.97 1.25 -4.74
C PRO A 92 4.24 0.54 -5.24
N VAL A 93 5.21 1.31 -5.71
CA VAL A 93 6.54 0.80 -6.03
C VAL A 93 7.33 0.71 -4.72
N THR A 94 7.47 -0.52 -4.20
CA THR A 94 8.18 -0.76 -2.94
C THR A 94 9.66 -1.02 -3.23
N THR A 95 10.54 -0.19 -2.68
CA THR A 95 11.99 -0.32 -2.79
C THR A 95 12.63 -0.31 -1.41
N THR A 96 13.93 -0.56 -1.31
CA THR A 96 14.63 -0.46 -0.02
C THR A 96 14.62 0.96 0.54
N ALA A 97 14.52 2.00 -0.30
CA ALA A 97 14.37 3.38 0.14
C ALA A 97 13.03 3.62 0.85
N THR A 98 12.00 2.85 0.49
CA THR A 98 10.67 2.92 1.11
C THR A 98 10.70 2.55 2.59
N LEU A 99 11.70 1.81 3.07
CA LEU A 99 11.89 1.47 4.48
C LEU A 99 12.20 2.68 5.39
N ALA A 100 12.51 3.83 4.80
CA ALA A 100 12.68 5.10 5.51
C ALA A 100 11.39 5.94 5.57
N ASP A 101 10.32 5.55 4.87
CA ASP A 101 9.07 6.30 4.82
C ASP A 101 8.34 6.27 6.18
N PRO A 102 7.84 7.40 6.69
CA PRO A 102 6.97 7.44 7.87
C PRO A 102 5.81 6.45 7.84
N ALA A 103 5.28 6.10 6.66
CA ALA A 103 4.18 5.15 6.50
C ALA A 103 4.49 3.73 6.98
N VAL A 104 5.78 3.34 6.99
CA VAL A 104 6.24 2.00 7.40
C VAL A 104 6.99 2.02 8.73
N ARG A 105 7.01 3.18 9.42
CA ARG A 105 7.68 3.32 10.72
C ARG A 105 7.23 2.30 11.75
N GLY A 106 5.93 2.04 11.86
CA GLY A 106 5.41 1.05 12.81
C GLY A 106 5.89 -0.37 12.52
N LEU A 107 6.09 -0.72 11.24
CA LEU A 107 6.70 -2.01 10.87
C LEU A 107 8.18 -2.04 11.28
N ARG A 108 8.90 -0.94 11.05
CA ARG A 108 10.32 -0.82 11.43
C ARG A 108 10.50 -0.91 12.94
N GLU A 109 9.71 -0.18 13.71
CA GLU A 109 9.73 -0.23 15.18
C GLU A 109 9.46 -1.63 15.70
N LEU A 110 8.51 -2.35 15.09
CA LEU A 110 8.18 -3.73 15.46
C LEU A 110 9.33 -4.70 15.16
N ILE A 111 10.01 -4.54 14.02
CA ILE A 111 11.19 -5.34 13.66
C ILE A 111 12.37 -5.00 14.56
N ASP A 112 12.63 -3.72 14.79
CA ASP A 112 13.77 -3.24 15.59
C ASP A 112 13.62 -3.63 17.07
N ALA A 113 12.38 -3.83 17.56
CA ALA A 113 12.12 -4.33 18.91
C ALA A 113 12.53 -5.80 19.11
N ALA A 114 12.46 -6.63 18.06
CA ALA A 114 12.74 -8.06 18.15
C ALA A 114 13.35 -8.61 16.84
N PRO A 115 14.55 -8.15 16.42
CA PRO A 115 15.11 -8.47 15.12
C PRO A 115 15.41 -9.97 14.95
N ALA A 116 15.72 -10.67 16.05
CA ALA A 116 15.97 -12.11 16.05
C ALA A 116 14.74 -12.93 15.65
N ASP A 117 13.52 -12.44 15.93
CA ASP A 117 12.27 -13.14 15.56
C ASP A 117 12.02 -13.08 14.06
N PHE A 118 12.55 -12.07 13.38
CA PHE A 118 12.38 -11.86 11.93
C PHE A 118 13.55 -12.39 11.09
N PHE A 119 14.77 -12.19 11.59
CA PHE A 119 16.00 -12.46 10.84
C PHE A 119 16.83 -13.60 11.43
N GLY A 120 16.46 -14.14 12.59
CA GLY A 120 17.27 -15.13 13.31
C GLY A 120 18.68 -14.58 13.58
N SER A 121 19.69 -15.39 13.27
CA SER A 121 21.10 -14.99 13.35
C SER A 121 21.62 -14.29 12.10
N ALA A 122 20.77 -14.01 11.10
CA ALA A 122 21.21 -13.51 9.81
C ALA A 122 21.48 -11.99 9.82
N ALA A 123 20.79 -11.24 10.69
CA ALA A 123 20.98 -9.79 10.84
C ALA A 123 20.48 -9.32 12.22
N THR A 124 21.08 -8.26 12.74
CA THR A 124 20.63 -7.61 13.99
C THR A 124 19.60 -6.51 13.77
N GLY A 125 19.18 -6.27 12.52
CA GLY A 125 18.21 -5.24 12.16
C GLY A 125 18.18 -4.98 10.65
N VAL A 126 17.26 -4.12 10.22
CA VAL A 126 17.05 -3.79 8.80
C VAL A 126 18.31 -3.18 8.15
N ASP A 127 18.97 -2.27 8.85
CA ASP A 127 20.15 -1.57 8.31
C ASP A 127 21.34 -2.51 8.09
N ASP A 128 21.52 -3.50 8.98
CA ASP A 128 22.57 -4.50 8.86
C ASP A 128 22.36 -5.38 7.62
N LEU A 129 21.11 -5.75 7.38
CA LEU A 129 20.68 -6.52 6.23
C LEU A 129 20.93 -5.78 4.90
N LEU A 130 20.70 -4.46 4.88
CA LEU A 130 20.95 -3.61 3.71
C LEU A 130 22.44 -3.26 3.53
N ARG A 131 23.22 -3.26 4.62
CA ARG A 131 24.65 -2.93 4.61
C ARG A 131 25.45 -3.81 3.66
N HIS A 132 25.15 -5.12 3.60
CA HIS A 132 25.88 -6.04 2.72
C HIS A 132 25.78 -5.66 1.24
N ARG A 133 24.62 -5.17 0.78
CA ARG A 133 24.46 -4.71 -0.60
C ARG A 133 25.22 -3.41 -0.86
N ALA A 134 25.18 -2.47 0.09
CA ALA A 134 25.95 -1.23 0.00
C ALA A 134 27.46 -1.52 -0.08
N VAL A 135 27.97 -2.44 0.74
CA VAL A 135 29.37 -2.87 0.72
C VAL A 135 29.73 -3.50 -0.63
N ALA A 136 28.93 -4.43 -1.14
CA ALA A 136 29.18 -5.05 -2.44
C ALA A 136 29.21 -4.02 -3.58
N ALA A 137 28.27 -3.07 -3.60
CA ALA A 137 28.24 -1.99 -4.59
C ALA A 137 29.46 -1.06 -4.47
N ASN A 138 29.91 -0.76 -3.25
CA ASN A 138 31.09 0.06 -3.01
C ASN A 138 32.37 -0.64 -3.49
N ILE A 139 32.53 -1.94 -3.21
CA ILE A 139 33.68 -2.71 -3.68
C ILE A 139 33.68 -2.81 -5.21
N GLN A 140 32.53 -3.02 -5.83
CA GLN A 140 32.41 -3.04 -7.29
C GLN A 140 32.86 -1.70 -7.92
N ARG A 141 32.47 -0.57 -7.33
CA ARG A 141 32.94 0.75 -7.74
C ARG A 141 34.45 0.91 -7.54
N ALA A 142 34.99 0.45 -6.41
CA ALA A 142 36.42 0.48 -6.14
C ALA A 142 37.23 -0.34 -7.16
N ILE A 143 36.75 -1.52 -7.56
CA ILE A 143 37.39 -2.36 -8.60
C ILE A 143 37.50 -1.63 -9.94
N ALA A 144 36.45 -0.89 -10.32
CA ALA A 144 36.43 -0.13 -11.57
C ALA A 144 37.41 1.05 -11.58
N ALA A 145 37.68 1.63 -10.40
CA ALA A 145 38.59 2.76 -10.24
C ALA A 145 40.05 2.36 -9.94
N GLU A 146 40.32 1.11 -9.54
CA GLU A 146 41.64 0.66 -9.09
C GLU A 146 42.58 0.34 -10.27
N PRO A 147 43.69 1.08 -10.46
CA PRO A 147 44.64 0.83 -11.54
C PRO A 147 45.57 -0.37 -11.29
N ASP A 148 45.91 -0.69 -10.04
CA ASP A 148 46.86 -1.76 -9.71
C ASP A 148 46.21 -3.17 -9.85
N PRO A 149 46.74 -4.05 -10.73
CA PRO A 149 46.23 -5.41 -10.90
C PRO A 149 46.20 -6.25 -9.62
N ARG A 150 47.18 -6.10 -8.72
CA ARG A 150 47.26 -6.89 -7.48
C ARG A 150 46.19 -6.46 -6.48
N ARG A 151 46.01 -5.15 -6.29
CA ARG A 151 44.92 -4.61 -5.46
C ARG A 151 43.55 -4.94 -6.02
N ARG A 152 43.40 -4.90 -7.35
CA ARG A 152 42.16 -5.30 -8.02
C ARG A 152 41.79 -6.75 -7.72
N GLU A 153 42.77 -7.66 -7.69
CA GLU A 153 42.53 -9.07 -7.34
C GLU A 153 42.10 -9.25 -5.88
N LEU A 154 42.74 -8.55 -4.95
CA LEU A 154 42.32 -8.52 -3.54
C LEU A 154 40.87 -8.02 -3.40
N LEU A 155 40.50 -6.94 -4.10
CA LEU A 155 39.13 -6.42 -4.10
C LEU A 155 38.12 -7.42 -4.68
N ARG A 156 38.49 -8.20 -5.71
CA ARG A 156 37.62 -9.27 -6.25
C ARG A 156 37.35 -10.35 -5.22
N HIS A 157 38.36 -10.73 -4.43
CA HIS A 157 38.17 -11.69 -3.33
C HIS A 157 37.21 -11.14 -2.26
N HIS A 158 37.36 -9.87 -1.87
CA HIS A 158 36.43 -9.21 -0.96
C HIS A 158 35.01 -9.11 -1.52
N LEU A 159 34.89 -8.83 -2.82
CA LEU A 159 33.60 -8.79 -3.52
C LEU A 159 32.92 -10.17 -3.52
N ALA A 160 33.67 -11.25 -3.74
CA ALA A 160 33.13 -12.61 -3.69
C ALA A 160 32.53 -12.92 -2.31
N ARG A 161 33.23 -12.56 -1.22
CA ARG A 161 32.70 -12.69 0.16
C ARG A 161 31.46 -11.81 0.37
N ALA A 162 31.49 -10.56 -0.08
CA ALA A 162 30.36 -9.64 0.04
C ALA A 162 29.13 -10.18 -0.72
N ARG A 163 29.31 -10.73 -1.92
CA ARG A 163 28.25 -11.36 -2.72
C ARG A 163 27.67 -12.59 -2.01
N ALA A 164 28.50 -13.44 -1.43
CA ALA A 164 28.03 -14.59 -0.66
C ALA A 164 27.15 -14.16 0.53
N ASN A 165 27.52 -13.09 1.24
CA ASN A 165 26.70 -12.52 2.30
C ASN A 165 25.39 -11.95 1.77
N VAL A 166 25.41 -11.23 0.63
CA VAL A 166 24.19 -10.73 -0.02
C VAL A 166 23.26 -11.88 -0.39
N THR A 167 23.77 -12.95 -1.00
CA THR A 167 22.98 -14.13 -1.35
C THR A 167 22.34 -14.77 -0.12
N ARG A 168 23.05 -14.81 1.01
CA ARG A 168 22.52 -15.32 2.28
C ARG A 168 21.38 -14.46 2.83
N THR A 169 21.48 -13.13 2.72
CA THR A 169 20.47 -12.21 3.25
C THR A 169 19.35 -11.89 2.27
N ASP A 170 19.50 -12.23 0.98
CA ASP A 170 18.55 -11.87 -0.08
C ASP A 170 17.10 -12.34 0.16
N PRO A 171 16.83 -13.55 0.67
CA PRO A 171 15.47 -13.99 0.98
C PRO A 171 14.79 -13.10 2.02
N TYR A 172 15.52 -12.69 3.06
CA TYR A 172 15.01 -11.80 4.12
C TYR A 172 14.67 -10.41 3.58
N VAL A 173 15.43 -9.90 2.61
CA VAL A 173 15.11 -8.63 1.95
C VAL A 173 13.84 -8.77 1.13
N ARG A 174 13.72 -9.83 0.33
CA ARG A 174 12.52 -10.06 -0.49
C ARG A 174 11.28 -10.16 0.38
N TRP A 175 11.37 -10.91 1.48
CA TRP A 175 10.33 -10.99 2.48
C TRP A 175 10.02 -9.62 3.10
N LEU A 176 11.04 -8.85 3.48
CA LEU A 176 10.88 -7.51 4.06
C LEU A 176 10.18 -6.56 3.09
N LEU A 177 10.55 -6.57 1.80
CA LEU A 177 9.91 -5.76 0.77
C LEU A 177 8.46 -6.16 0.54
N ALA A 178 8.17 -7.48 0.54
CA ALA A 178 6.79 -7.97 0.45
C ALA A 178 5.95 -7.52 1.65
N MET A 179 6.48 -7.63 2.87
CA MET A 179 5.81 -7.17 4.08
C MET A 179 5.59 -5.65 4.07
N THR A 180 6.60 -4.90 3.63
CA THR A 180 6.53 -3.44 3.47
C THR A 180 5.41 -3.05 2.49
N HIS A 181 5.30 -3.75 1.35
CA HIS A 181 4.26 -3.52 0.37
C HIS A 181 2.86 -3.71 0.96
N VAL A 182 2.64 -4.79 1.71
CA VAL A 182 1.36 -5.08 2.38
C VAL A 182 1.05 -4.02 3.44
N TRP A 183 2.06 -3.61 4.22
CA TRP A 183 1.91 -2.57 5.24
C TRP A 183 1.49 -1.23 4.62
N GLN A 184 2.07 -0.85 3.48
CA GLN A 184 1.68 0.36 2.76
C GLN A 184 0.21 0.32 2.33
N ILE A 185 -0.26 -0.81 1.78
CA ILE A 185 -1.66 -0.98 1.37
C ILE A 185 -2.59 -0.91 2.59
N ARG A 186 -2.23 -1.57 3.69
CA ARG A 186 -3.00 -1.52 4.95
C ARG A 186 -3.08 -0.11 5.51
N ALA A 187 -1.97 0.62 5.53
CA ALA A 187 -1.92 2.00 6.01
C ALA A 187 -2.77 2.94 5.12
N ALA A 188 -2.72 2.76 3.79
CA ALA A 188 -3.57 3.47 2.84
C ALA A 188 -5.05 3.17 3.10
N LEU A 189 -5.42 1.91 3.32
CA LEU A 189 -6.79 1.51 3.62
C LEU A 189 -7.30 2.10 4.94
N HIS A 190 -6.49 2.09 6.01
CA HIS A 190 -6.86 2.73 7.29
C HIS A 190 -7.02 4.24 7.16
N ARG A 191 -6.25 4.89 6.29
CA ARG A 191 -6.44 6.31 5.96
C ARG A 191 -7.73 6.52 5.17
N ALA A 192 -7.98 5.69 4.16
CA ALA A 192 -9.19 5.76 3.34
C ALA A 192 -10.45 5.58 4.19
N ARG A 193 -10.47 4.62 5.13
CA ARG A 193 -11.60 4.43 6.06
C ARG A 193 -11.95 5.67 6.87
N ARG A 194 -10.95 6.43 7.34
CA ARG A 194 -11.19 7.70 8.04
C ARG A 194 -11.85 8.73 7.15
N TRP A 195 -11.43 8.82 5.89
CA TRP A 195 -12.08 9.67 4.90
C TRP A 195 -13.48 9.19 4.52
N CYS A 196 -13.72 7.87 4.47
CA CYS A 196 -15.05 7.32 4.27
C CYS A 196 -16.01 7.73 5.40
N LEU A 197 -15.56 7.79 6.66
CA LEU A 197 -16.39 8.28 7.76
C LEU A 197 -16.79 9.75 7.56
N LEU A 198 -15.83 10.59 7.14
CA LEU A 198 -16.11 12.00 6.82
C LEU A 198 -17.05 12.13 5.62
N ALA A 199 -16.87 11.30 4.59
CA ALA A 199 -17.76 11.25 3.45
C ALA A 199 -19.18 10.84 3.83
N VAL A 200 -19.35 9.85 4.71
CA VAL A 200 -20.66 9.47 5.24
C VAL A 200 -21.30 10.65 5.97
N LEU A 201 -20.57 11.37 6.81
CA LEU A 201 -21.07 12.56 7.49
C LEU A 201 -21.57 13.62 6.49
N LEU A 202 -20.79 13.89 5.43
CA LEU A 202 -21.19 14.83 4.37
C LEU A 202 -22.45 14.36 3.63
N VAL A 203 -22.52 13.07 3.28
CA VAL A 203 -23.69 12.47 2.63
C VAL A 203 -24.92 12.59 3.51
N THR A 204 -24.84 12.23 4.79
CA THR A 204 -25.95 12.32 5.73
C THR A 204 -26.39 13.78 5.92
N THR A 205 -25.45 14.70 6.05
CA THR A 205 -25.76 16.14 6.24
C THR A 205 -26.45 16.72 5.00
N GLY A 206 -25.93 16.42 3.80
CA GLY A 206 -26.54 16.84 2.54
C GLY A 206 -27.91 16.20 2.30
N ALA A 207 -28.06 14.90 2.59
CA ALA A 207 -29.34 14.21 2.46
C ALA A 207 -30.40 14.76 3.42
N VAL A 208 -30.04 14.98 4.70
CA VAL A 208 -30.94 15.57 5.69
C VAL A 208 -31.33 16.99 5.27
N GLY A 209 -30.36 17.83 4.88
CA GLY A 209 -30.65 19.19 4.41
C GLY A 209 -31.58 19.23 3.19
N PHE A 210 -31.38 18.32 2.24
CA PHE A 210 -32.25 18.16 1.08
C PHE A 210 -33.67 17.77 1.49
N LEU A 211 -33.82 16.77 2.36
CA LEU A 211 -35.13 16.29 2.83
C LEU A 211 -35.85 17.33 3.69
N THR A 212 -35.15 18.13 4.49
CA THR A 212 -35.79 19.19 5.28
C THR A 212 -36.39 20.28 4.41
N VAL A 213 -35.69 20.69 3.35
CA VAL A 213 -36.16 21.75 2.44
C VAL A 213 -37.25 21.25 1.50
N THR A 214 -37.19 19.99 1.08
CA THR A 214 -38.19 19.39 0.19
C THR A 214 -39.37 18.77 0.96
N GLY A 215 -39.28 18.66 2.28
CA GLY A 215 -40.31 18.05 3.14
C GLY A 215 -41.24 19.07 3.81
N SER A 216 -40.79 20.31 3.96
CA SER A 216 -41.57 21.48 4.40
C SER A 216 -42.41 22.07 3.28
#